data_AF-A0A8T4KUE2-F1
#
_entry.id   AF-A0A8T4KUE2-F1
#
_cell.length_a   1.000
_cell.length_b   1.000
_cell.length_c   1.000
_cell.angle_alpha   90.00
_cell.angle_beta   90.00
_cell.angle_gamma   90.00
#
_symmetry.space_group_name_H-M   'P 1'
#
loop_
_entity.id
_entity.type
_entity.pdbx_description
1 polymer ?
#
loop_
_entity_poly.entity_id
_entity_poly.type
_entity_poly.pdbx_seq_one_letter_code
_entity_poly.pdbx_strand_id
1 'polypeptide(L)'
;MKTKFAFIAFLLIALFLLFGCVQPSGDDALREIDFSEGYAAIGKILENNGTSMQALFDVNAQLWDLSGEQLLAVEKDLNGFEAALSGYVISDGRIALQKFVGIVQGFAEISTYSAYQEMHPTVEYAQSAYGDMVFCSDEDFVDYEEYAISANEIKGTIAELDADIGEFVEEFPEFAKKIKLKSLSDVYEKFGKEVTFINAIYNSCRLLNESKKI
;
A
#
# COMPACT_ATOMS: atom_id res chain seq x y z
N MET A 1 -28.60 -6.09 -18.07
CA MET A 1 -27.37 -6.79 -17.60
C MET A 1 -26.98 -7.91 -18.56
N LYS A 2 -26.41 -7.60 -19.74
CA LYS A 2 -25.90 -8.64 -20.68
C LYS A 2 -24.58 -8.25 -21.37
N THR A 3 -24.00 -7.09 -21.08
CA THR A 3 -22.83 -6.54 -21.79
C THR A 3 -21.49 -6.79 -21.11
N LYS A 4 -21.44 -7.09 -19.81
CA LYS A 4 -20.17 -7.29 -19.08
C LYS A 4 -19.51 -8.66 -19.33
N PHE A 5 -20.29 -9.71 -19.54
CA PHE A 5 -19.75 -11.04 -19.90
C PHE A 5 -19.24 -11.12 -21.35
N ALA A 6 -19.81 -10.32 -22.25
CA ALA A 6 -19.33 -10.24 -23.63
C ALA A 6 -17.94 -9.58 -23.74
N PHE A 7 -17.61 -8.64 -22.84
CA PHE A 7 -16.32 -7.94 -22.85
C PHE A 7 -15.17 -8.81 -22.33
N ILE A 8 -15.40 -9.61 -21.27
CA ILE A 8 -14.40 -10.56 -20.75
C ILE A 8 -14.15 -11.69 -21.76
N ALA A 9 -15.21 -12.19 -22.40
CA ALA A 9 -15.07 -13.17 -23.48
C ALA A 9 -14.33 -12.57 -24.69
N PHE A 10 -14.58 -11.30 -25.05
CA PHE A 10 -13.87 -10.64 -26.15
C PHE A 10 -12.40 -10.34 -25.80
N LEU A 11 -12.06 -10.04 -24.55
CA LEU A 11 -10.68 -9.84 -24.09
C LEU A 11 -9.90 -11.16 -24.08
N LEU A 12 -10.53 -12.25 -23.61
CA LEU A 12 -9.96 -13.60 -23.65
C LEU A 12 -9.82 -14.12 -25.08
N ILE A 13 -10.74 -13.79 -25.99
CA ILE A 13 -10.66 -14.14 -27.42
C ILE A 13 -9.62 -13.26 -28.14
N ALA A 14 -9.47 -11.98 -27.79
CA ALA A 14 -8.41 -11.13 -28.32
C ALA A 14 -7.02 -11.59 -27.83
N LEU A 15 -6.91 -12.08 -26.59
CA LEU A 15 -5.75 -12.83 -26.11
C LEU A 15 -5.60 -14.16 -26.89
N PHE A 16 -6.65 -14.95 -27.09
CA PHE A 16 -6.56 -16.21 -27.84
C PHE A 16 -6.22 -16.04 -29.33
N LEU A 17 -6.57 -14.91 -29.95
CA LEU A 17 -6.32 -14.62 -31.37
C LEU A 17 -4.99 -13.88 -31.60
N LEU A 18 -4.49 -13.09 -30.63
CA LEU A 18 -3.14 -12.52 -30.66
C LEU A 18 -2.06 -13.56 -30.29
N PHE A 19 -2.41 -14.57 -29.49
CA PHE A 19 -1.57 -15.71 -29.11
C PHE A 19 -2.01 -16.99 -29.83
N GLY A 20 -2.18 -16.90 -31.16
CA GLY A 20 -2.82 -17.91 -31.99
C GLY A 20 -2.42 -19.36 -31.69
N CYS A 21 -3.41 -20.25 -31.82
CA CYS A 21 -3.30 -21.72 -31.91
C CYS A 21 -1.91 -22.32 -31.67
N VAL A 22 -1.59 -22.58 -30.41
CA VAL A 22 -0.59 -23.59 -30.06
C VAL A 22 -1.33 -24.67 -29.27
N GLN A 23 -1.72 -25.73 -29.97
CA GLN A 23 -1.88 -27.04 -29.33
C GLN A 23 -0.58 -27.34 -28.59
N PRO A 24 -0.62 -27.85 -27.36
CA PRO A 24 0.59 -28.14 -26.60
C PRO A 24 1.37 -29.27 -27.30
N SER A 25 2.29 -28.90 -28.18
CA SER A 25 3.45 -29.71 -28.52
C SER A 25 4.37 -29.69 -27.30
N GLY A 26 4.95 -30.84 -26.94
CA GLY A 26 5.75 -31.05 -25.73
C GLY A 26 7.08 -30.28 -25.62
N ASP A 27 7.14 -29.06 -26.17
CA ASP A 27 8.26 -28.12 -26.17
C ASP A 27 7.78 -26.70 -25.78
N ASP A 28 6.83 -26.56 -24.85
CA ASP A 28 6.67 -25.28 -24.14
C ASP A 28 7.91 -25.10 -23.27
N ALA A 29 8.95 -24.49 -23.86
CA ALA A 29 10.13 -24.08 -23.13
C ALA A 29 9.66 -23.26 -21.94
N LEU A 30 10.03 -23.71 -20.73
CA LEU A 30 9.66 -23.03 -19.50
C LEU A 30 9.95 -21.52 -19.66
N ARG A 31 8.92 -20.69 -19.48
CA ARG A 31 9.04 -19.25 -19.71
C ARG A 31 9.61 -18.58 -18.46
N GLU A 32 10.68 -17.82 -18.66
CA GLU A 32 11.16 -16.86 -17.67
C GLU A 32 10.38 -15.55 -17.79
N ILE A 33 10.11 -14.88 -16.66
CA ILE A 33 9.49 -13.55 -16.64
C ILE A 33 10.56 -12.49 -16.39
N ASP A 34 10.60 -11.47 -17.26
CA ASP A 34 11.42 -10.28 -17.01
C ASP A 34 10.76 -9.46 -15.89
N PHE A 35 11.58 -8.99 -14.94
CA PHE A 35 11.10 -8.12 -13.86
C PHE A 35 10.31 -6.90 -14.38
N SER A 36 10.73 -6.31 -15.50
CA SER A 36 10.08 -5.14 -16.11
C SER A 36 8.69 -5.48 -16.66
N GLU A 37 8.51 -6.70 -17.18
CA GLU A 37 7.20 -7.19 -17.63
C GLU A 37 6.27 -7.38 -16.42
N GLY A 38 6.75 -8.02 -15.36
CA GLY A 38 5.98 -8.19 -14.13
C GLY A 38 5.66 -6.87 -13.44
N TYR A 39 6.62 -5.94 -13.36
CA TYR A 39 6.41 -4.61 -12.80
C TYR A 39 5.32 -3.84 -13.56
N ALA A 40 5.33 -3.89 -14.89
CA ALA A 40 4.27 -3.28 -15.71
C ALA A 40 2.90 -3.96 -15.48
N ALA A 41 2.87 -5.28 -15.27
CA ALA A 41 1.65 -6.00 -14.95
C ALA A 41 1.07 -5.56 -13.60
N ILE A 42 1.91 -5.41 -12.57
CA ILE A 42 1.50 -4.88 -11.26
C ILE A 42 0.96 -3.46 -11.42
N GLY A 43 1.67 -2.59 -12.15
CA GLY A 43 1.19 -1.23 -12.45
C GLY A 43 -0.20 -1.22 -13.11
N LYS A 44 -0.47 -2.16 -14.01
CA LYS A 44 -1.78 -2.29 -14.65
C LYS A 44 -2.86 -2.83 -13.71
N ILE A 45 -2.53 -3.76 -12.81
CA ILE A 45 -3.45 -4.23 -11.76
C ILE A 45 -3.91 -3.05 -10.91
N LEU A 46 -2.95 -2.23 -10.48
CA LEU A 46 -3.19 -1.01 -9.74
C LEU A 46 -4.10 -0.04 -10.52
N GLU A 47 -3.78 0.25 -11.78
CA GLU A 47 -4.60 1.12 -12.65
C GLU A 47 -6.04 0.64 -12.82
N ASN A 48 -6.25 -0.67 -12.98
CA ASN A 48 -7.58 -1.25 -13.11
C ASN A 48 -8.43 -1.07 -11.83
N ASN A 49 -7.78 -0.98 -10.68
CA ASN A 49 -8.42 -0.78 -9.37
C ASN A 49 -8.46 0.70 -8.94
N GLY A 50 -8.06 1.61 -9.85
CA GLY A 50 -8.19 3.05 -9.66
C GLY A 50 -6.96 3.72 -9.05
N THR A 51 -5.79 3.07 -9.05
CA THR A 51 -4.52 3.63 -8.55
C THR A 51 -3.40 3.64 -9.57
N SER A 52 -2.23 4.16 -9.17
CA SER A 52 -1.00 3.99 -9.93
C SER A 52 0.14 3.61 -8.99
N MET A 53 1.15 2.94 -9.54
CA MET A 53 2.38 2.63 -8.80
C MET A 53 3.05 3.89 -8.23
N GLN A 54 3.08 4.98 -9.02
CA GLN A 54 3.69 6.23 -8.59
C GLN A 54 2.93 6.84 -7.41
N ALA A 55 1.59 6.80 -7.43
CA ALA A 55 0.78 7.29 -6.32
C ALA A 55 1.02 6.50 -5.02
N LEU A 56 1.14 5.16 -5.10
CA LEU A 56 1.50 4.33 -3.94
C LEU A 56 2.92 4.63 -3.43
N PHE A 57 3.88 4.91 -4.31
CA PHE A 57 5.22 5.34 -3.88
C PHE A 57 5.25 6.75 -3.29
N ASP A 58 4.31 7.61 -3.67
CA ASP A 58 4.16 8.99 -3.18
C ASP A 58 3.33 9.07 -1.88
N VAL A 59 3.11 7.94 -1.20
CA VAL A 59 2.56 7.82 0.17
C VAL A 59 3.12 8.87 1.14
N ASN A 60 4.30 9.42 0.86
CA ASN A 60 5.03 10.43 1.62
C ASN A 60 4.41 11.84 1.72
N ALA A 61 3.34 12.17 0.99
CA ALA A 61 2.84 13.56 0.95
C ALA A 61 1.33 13.72 1.11
N GLN A 62 0.53 12.72 0.77
CA GLN A 62 -0.93 12.88 0.69
C GLN A 62 -1.72 11.63 1.11
N LEU A 63 -1.04 10.54 1.50
CA LEU A 63 -1.62 9.25 1.90
C LEU A 63 -2.96 8.97 1.23
N TRP A 64 -2.89 8.43 0.01
CA TRP A 64 -4.07 8.28 -0.84
C TRP A 64 -5.14 7.38 -0.21
N ASP A 65 -6.42 7.70 -0.44
CA ASP A 65 -7.62 6.99 0.02
C ASP A 65 -8.00 5.85 -0.91
N LEU A 66 -7.47 4.67 -0.61
CA LEU A 66 -8.10 3.44 -1.06
C LEU A 66 -9.24 3.11 -0.11
N SER A 67 -10.46 3.03 -0.65
CA SER A 67 -11.53 2.39 0.10
C SER A 67 -11.18 0.92 0.40
N GLY A 68 -11.71 0.38 1.51
CA GLY A 68 -11.50 -1.03 1.85
C GLY A 68 -11.91 -2.01 0.74
N GLU A 69 -12.94 -1.69 -0.05
CA GLU A 69 -13.32 -2.51 -1.22
C GLU A 69 -12.24 -2.50 -2.31
N GLN A 70 -11.63 -1.34 -2.58
CA GLN A 70 -10.56 -1.24 -3.57
C GLN A 70 -9.28 -1.94 -3.11
N LEU A 71 -8.94 -1.86 -1.83
CA LEU A 71 -7.83 -2.64 -1.28
C LEU A 71 -8.06 -4.14 -1.47
N LEU A 72 -9.23 -4.65 -1.07
CA LEU A 72 -9.53 -6.08 -1.23
C LEU A 72 -9.46 -6.53 -2.70
N ALA A 73 -9.83 -5.66 -3.63
CA ALA A 73 -9.70 -5.94 -5.06
C ALA A 73 -8.24 -5.96 -5.52
N VAL A 74 -7.43 -4.97 -5.10
CA VAL A 74 -5.99 -4.92 -5.36
C VAL A 74 -5.29 -6.16 -4.79
N GLU A 75 -5.51 -6.47 -3.51
CA GLU A 75 -4.92 -7.64 -2.84
C GLU A 75 -5.27 -8.94 -3.55
N LYS A 76 -6.54 -9.11 -3.92
CA LYS A 76 -6.99 -10.30 -4.64
C LYS A 76 -6.25 -10.46 -5.97
N ASP A 77 -6.15 -9.39 -6.76
CA ASP A 77 -5.49 -9.44 -8.06
C ASP A 77 -3.98 -9.63 -7.92
N LEU A 78 -3.36 -9.02 -6.91
CA LEU A 78 -1.94 -9.19 -6.59
C LEU A 78 -1.62 -10.61 -6.09
N ASN A 79 -2.44 -11.18 -5.23
CA ASN A 79 -2.32 -12.58 -4.78
C ASN A 79 -2.53 -13.55 -5.95
N GLY A 80 -3.47 -13.24 -6.86
CA GLY A 80 -3.66 -13.99 -8.09
C GLY A 80 -2.45 -13.93 -9.03
N PHE A 81 -1.84 -12.75 -9.15
CA PHE A 81 -0.60 -12.55 -9.91
C PHE A 81 0.56 -13.33 -9.27
N GLU A 82 0.74 -13.25 -7.95
CA GLU A 82 1.77 -13.99 -7.23
C GLU A 82 1.60 -15.51 -7.39
N ALA A 83 0.36 -16.02 -7.28
CA ALA A 83 0.07 -17.42 -7.55
C ALA A 83 0.43 -17.81 -8.99
N ALA A 84 0.12 -16.96 -9.98
CA ALA A 84 0.46 -17.18 -11.38
C ALA A 84 1.98 -17.22 -11.63
N LEU A 85 2.79 -16.45 -10.87
CA LEU A 85 4.25 -16.51 -10.95
C LEU A 85 4.82 -17.91 -10.65
N SER A 86 4.07 -18.79 -9.97
CA SER A 86 4.48 -20.17 -9.71
C SER A 86 4.55 -21.03 -10.98
N GLY A 87 3.91 -20.60 -12.07
CA GLY A 87 3.99 -21.27 -13.38
C GLY A 87 5.23 -20.90 -14.21
N TYR A 88 6.04 -19.94 -13.75
CA TYR A 88 7.24 -19.46 -14.45
C TYR A 88 8.51 -20.13 -13.93
N VAL A 89 9.59 -20.06 -14.73
CA VAL A 89 10.93 -20.50 -14.31
C VAL A 89 11.35 -19.75 -13.05
N ILE A 90 11.97 -20.46 -12.11
CA ILE A 90 12.65 -19.83 -10.97
C ILE A 90 13.82 -19.01 -11.50
N SER A 91 13.69 -17.69 -11.43
CA SER A 91 14.74 -16.72 -11.75
C SER A 91 14.73 -15.60 -10.71
N ASP A 92 15.80 -14.81 -10.67
CA ASP A 92 15.88 -13.62 -9.83
C ASP A 92 14.72 -12.67 -10.11
N GLY A 93 14.32 -12.54 -11.38
CA GLY A 93 13.16 -11.72 -11.79
C GLY A 93 11.85 -12.20 -11.15
N ARG A 94 11.60 -13.52 -11.14
CA ARG A 94 10.42 -14.09 -10.47
C ARG A 94 10.45 -13.85 -8.97
N ILE A 95 11.57 -14.14 -8.30
CA ILE A 95 11.69 -14.03 -6.84
C ILE A 95 11.54 -12.55 -6.42
N ALA A 96 12.21 -11.65 -7.13
CA ALA A 96 12.09 -10.21 -6.90
C ALA A 96 10.65 -9.72 -7.11
N LEU A 97 9.94 -10.21 -8.13
CA LEU A 97 8.53 -9.87 -8.32
C LEU A 97 7.64 -10.33 -7.17
N GLN A 98 7.87 -11.54 -6.63
CA GLN A 98 7.11 -12.02 -5.46
C GLN A 98 7.32 -11.12 -4.24
N LYS A 99 8.58 -10.79 -3.91
CA LYS A 99 8.87 -9.85 -2.80
C LYS A 99 8.28 -8.46 -3.05
N PHE A 100 8.41 -7.96 -4.28
CA PHE A 100 7.91 -6.65 -4.64
C PHE A 100 6.37 -6.56 -4.58
N VAL A 101 5.64 -7.66 -4.83
CA VAL A 101 4.18 -7.71 -4.61
C VAL A 101 3.83 -7.41 -3.15
N GLY A 102 4.55 -8.00 -2.18
CA GLY A 102 4.34 -7.73 -0.76
C GLY A 102 4.56 -6.25 -0.40
N ILE A 103 5.62 -5.64 -0.95
CA ILE A 103 5.87 -4.20 -0.77
C ILE A 103 4.71 -3.35 -1.31
N VAL A 104 4.19 -3.69 -2.49
CA VAL A 104 3.05 -2.96 -3.08
C VAL A 104 1.77 -3.13 -2.25
N GLN A 105 1.54 -4.32 -1.67
CA GLN A 105 0.43 -4.57 -0.75
C GLN A 105 0.55 -3.73 0.51
N GLY A 106 1.74 -3.67 1.13
CA GLY A 106 1.99 -2.83 2.32
C GLY A 106 1.74 -1.35 2.05
N PHE A 107 2.16 -0.83 0.89
CA PHE A 107 1.82 0.54 0.49
C PHE A 107 0.31 0.74 0.32
N ALA A 108 -0.40 -0.24 -0.26
CA ALA A 108 -1.85 -0.16 -0.43
C ALA A 108 -2.60 -0.22 0.91
N GLU A 109 -2.13 -1.01 1.87
CA GLU A 109 -2.71 -1.12 3.21
C GLU A 109 -2.62 0.20 3.98
N ILE A 110 -1.44 0.84 3.98
CA ILE A 110 -1.24 2.18 4.56
C ILE A 110 -2.27 3.18 3.98
N SER A 111 -2.59 3.05 2.69
CA SER A 111 -3.57 3.87 1.97
C SER A 111 -5.04 3.62 2.35
N THR A 112 -5.36 2.66 3.21
CA THR A 112 -6.76 2.37 3.59
C THR A 112 -7.19 2.93 4.93
N TYR A 113 -6.28 3.49 5.71
CA TYR A 113 -6.59 4.00 7.04
C TYR A 113 -7.31 5.35 6.96
N SER A 114 -8.62 5.32 6.71
CA SER A 114 -9.47 6.52 6.58
C SER A 114 -9.46 7.40 7.83
N ALA A 115 -9.44 6.81 9.04
CA ALA A 115 -9.38 7.54 10.29
C ALA A 115 -8.11 8.41 10.39
N TYR A 116 -6.99 7.96 9.81
CA TYR A 116 -5.80 8.79 9.71
C TYR A 116 -6.01 10.00 8.79
N GLN A 117 -6.69 9.80 7.65
CA GLN A 117 -6.94 10.89 6.70
C GLN A 117 -7.84 11.98 7.27
N GLU A 118 -8.83 11.58 8.07
CA GLU A 118 -9.71 12.51 8.78
C GLU A 118 -8.96 13.26 9.89
N MET A 119 -8.07 12.56 10.59
CA MET A 119 -7.25 13.11 11.66
C MET A 119 -6.14 14.04 11.16
N HIS A 120 -5.45 13.71 10.07
CA HIS A 120 -4.18 14.35 9.66
C HIS A 120 -4.29 15.88 9.51
N PRO A 121 -5.30 16.45 8.80
CA PRO A 121 -5.47 17.90 8.72
C PRO A 121 -5.70 18.57 10.08
N THR A 122 -6.38 17.87 10.99
CA THR A 122 -6.67 18.34 12.34
C THR A 122 -5.40 18.38 13.19
N VAL A 123 -4.55 17.35 13.07
CA VAL A 123 -3.24 17.29 13.74
C VAL A 123 -2.30 18.35 13.20
N GLU A 124 -2.20 18.52 11.89
CA GLU A 124 -1.40 19.58 11.26
C GLU A 124 -1.86 20.97 11.71
N TYR A 125 -3.18 21.20 11.73
CA TYR A 125 -3.74 22.45 12.24
C TYR A 125 -3.35 22.69 13.70
N ALA A 126 -3.50 21.68 14.56
CA ALA A 126 -3.19 21.80 15.98
C ALA A 126 -1.70 22.06 16.22
N GLN A 127 -0.81 21.35 15.54
CA GLN A 127 0.63 21.60 15.62
C GLN A 127 1.00 23.01 15.16
N SER A 128 0.33 23.52 14.12
CA SER A 128 0.55 24.88 13.60
C SER A 128 0.01 25.96 14.56
N ALA A 129 -1.18 25.76 15.12
CA ALA A 129 -1.86 26.73 15.96
C ALA A 129 -1.28 26.80 17.38
N TYR A 130 -0.81 25.67 17.91
CA TYR A 130 -0.45 25.52 19.32
C TYR A 130 0.99 25.06 19.56
N GLY A 131 1.74 24.73 18.51
CA GLY A 131 3.10 24.20 18.61
C GLY A 131 3.13 22.87 19.34
N ASP A 132 4.08 22.71 20.26
CA ASP A 132 4.23 21.50 21.08
C ASP A 132 3.22 21.44 22.25
N MET A 133 2.33 22.43 22.40
CA MET A 133 1.33 22.42 23.47
C MET A 133 0.17 21.50 23.10
N VAL A 134 -0.04 20.49 23.95
CA VAL A 134 -1.11 19.50 23.81
C VAL A 134 -2.25 19.83 24.76
N PHE A 135 -3.46 20.01 24.24
CA PHE A 135 -4.69 20.12 25.03
C PHE A 135 -5.79 19.25 24.43
N CYS A 136 -6.72 18.83 25.28
CA CYS A 136 -7.91 18.13 24.81
C CYS A 136 -8.99 19.15 24.44
N SER A 137 -9.64 18.92 23.30
CA SER A 137 -10.83 19.64 22.85
C SER A 137 -11.83 18.62 22.36
N ASP A 138 -13.00 18.57 23.01
CA ASP A 138 -14.10 17.70 22.57
C ASP A 138 -14.69 18.18 21.21
N GLU A 139 -14.35 19.40 20.75
CA GLU A 139 -14.72 19.93 19.42
C GLU A 139 -13.68 19.60 18.35
N ASP A 140 -12.38 19.71 18.68
CA ASP A 140 -11.30 19.49 17.71
C ASP A 140 -10.83 18.03 17.64
N PHE A 141 -11.05 17.23 18.70
CA PHE A 141 -10.58 15.85 18.82
C PHE A 141 -11.69 14.90 19.28
N VAL A 142 -12.79 14.84 18.52
CA VAL A 142 -13.99 14.05 18.84
C VAL A 142 -13.66 12.55 18.99
N ASP A 143 -12.86 12.00 18.07
CA ASP A 143 -12.54 10.56 17.98
C ASP A 143 -11.07 10.26 18.33
N TYR A 144 -10.53 10.96 19.33
CA TYR A 144 -9.11 10.90 19.72
C TYR A 144 -8.59 9.48 20.03
N GLU A 145 -9.46 8.54 20.43
CA GLU A 145 -9.09 7.15 20.70
C GLU A 145 -8.84 6.37 19.40
N GLU A 146 -9.74 6.50 18.43
CA GLU A 146 -9.63 5.85 17.12
C GLU A 146 -8.43 6.38 16.34
N TYR A 147 -8.23 7.70 16.39
CA TYR A 147 -7.05 8.38 15.85
C TYR A 147 -5.73 7.84 16.39
N ALA A 148 -5.63 7.65 17.70
CA ALA A 148 -4.44 7.08 18.31
C ALA A 148 -4.23 5.61 17.90
N ILE A 149 -5.28 4.80 17.84
CA ILE A 149 -5.19 3.40 17.39
C ILE A 149 -4.67 3.35 15.95
N SER A 150 -5.33 4.02 15.01
CA SER A 150 -4.95 4.02 13.60
C SER A 150 -3.55 4.56 13.37
N ALA A 151 -3.14 5.62 14.07
CA ALA A 151 -1.79 6.17 13.95
C ALA A 151 -0.70 5.18 14.41
N ASN A 152 -0.95 4.40 15.47
CA ASN A 152 0.00 3.39 15.92
C ASN A 152 0.02 2.16 14.99
N GLU A 153 -1.11 1.78 14.40
CA GLU A 153 -1.18 0.70 13.39
C GLU A 153 -0.38 1.07 12.14
N ILE A 154 -0.62 2.24 11.56
CA ILE A 154 0.15 2.75 10.40
C ILE A 154 1.64 2.83 10.72
N LYS A 155 2.00 3.26 11.93
CA LYS A 155 3.40 3.31 12.35
C LYS A 155 4.05 1.92 12.33
N GLY A 156 3.33 0.89 12.78
CA GLY A 156 3.76 -0.50 12.69
C GLY A 156 3.99 -0.91 11.24
N THR A 157 2.98 -0.70 10.38
CA THR A 157 3.03 -1.06 8.96
C THR A 157 4.17 -0.35 8.22
N ILE A 158 4.40 0.94 8.46
CA ILE A 158 5.53 1.68 7.84
C ILE A 158 6.88 1.10 8.29
N ALA A 159 7.02 0.70 9.56
CA ALA A 159 8.27 0.13 10.07
C ALA A 159 8.58 -1.23 9.44
N GLU A 160 7.57 -2.10 9.32
CA GLU A 160 7.69 -3.39 8.65
C GLU A 160 8.01 -3.20 7.16
N LEU A 161 7.31 -2.27 6.49
CA LEU A 161 7.55 -1.97 5.08
C LEU A 161 8.93 -1.38 4.81
N ASP A 162 9.47 -0.50 5.67
CA ASP A 162 10.84 0.00 5.53
C ASP A 162 11.88 -1.12 5.67
N ALA A 163 11.62 -2.10 6.54
CA ALA A 163 12.47 -3.29 6.66
C ALA A 163 12.41 -4.16 5.40
N ASP A 164 11.21 -4.45 4.88
CA ASP A 164 11.02 -5.23 3.64
C ASP A 164 11.66 -4.55 2.43
N ILE A 165 11.54 -3.22 2.34
CA ILE A 165 12.23 -2.43 1.32
C ILE A 165 13.75 -2.54 1.49
N GLY A 166 14.25 -2.48 2.73
CA GLY A 166 15.68 -2.66 3.03
C GLY A 166 16.21 -4.02 2.57
N GLU A 167 15.50 -5.10 2.92
CA GLU A 167 15.83 -6.46 2.48
C GLU A 167 15.79 -6.58 0.96
N PHE A 168 14.76 -6.03 0.31
CA PHE A 168 14.65 -6.03 -1.14
C PHE A 168 15.80 -5.29 -1.83
N VAL A 169 16.20 -4.14 -1.30
CA VAL A 169 17.33 -3.35 -1.83
C VAL A 169 18.66 -4.10 -1.68
N GLU A 170 18.86 -4.80 -0.55
CA GLU A 170 20.05 -5.60 -0.29
C GLU A 170 20.13 -6.84 -1.19
N GLU A 171 19.02 -7.58 -1.31
CA GLU A 171 18.96 -8.81 -2.11
C GLU A 171 18.92 -8.54 -3.62
N PHE A 172 18.25 -7.45 -4.05
CA PHE A 172 17.95 -7.16 -5.45
C PHE A 172 18.32 -5.72 -5.88
N PRO A 173 19.58 -5.29 -5.72
CA PRO A 173 19.99 -3.90 -5.91
C PRO A 173 19.74 -3.38 -7.34
N GLU A 174 19.91 -4.22 -8.36
CA GLU A 174 19.68 -3.84 -9.76
C GLU A 174 18.19 -3.63 -10.07
N PHE A 175 17.29 -4.41 -9.45
CA PHE A 175 15.85 -4.20 -9.60
C PHE A 175 15.38 -2.98 -8.82
N ALA A 176 15.81 -2.83 -7.56
CA ALA A 176 15.51 -1.67 -6.74
C ALA A 176 15.90 -0.35 -7.43
N LYS A 177 17.07 -0.32 -8.09
CA LYS A 177 17.53 0.83 -8.88
C LYS A 177 16.63 1.12 -10.09
N LYS A 178 16.12 0.08 -10.78
CA LYS A 178 15.22 0.24 -11.93
C LYS A 178 13.90 0.90 -11.53
N ILE A 179 13.31 0.47 -10.42
CA ILE A 179 12.02 1.02 -9.94
C ILE A 179 12.18 2.26 -9.06
N LYS A 180 13.43 2.65 -8.77
CA LYS A 180 13.77 3.80 -7.91
C LYS A 180 13.11 3.68 -6.53
N LEU A 181 13.04 2.46 -6.00
CA LEU A 181 12.49 2.22 -4.67
C LEU A 181 13.38 2.93 -3.64
N LYS A 182 12.75 3.75 -2.80
CA LYS A 182 13.43 4.51 -1.76
C LYS A 182 13.04 3.95 -0.41
N SER A 183 13.97 4.01 0.54
CA SER A 183 13.64 3.80 1.94
C SER A 183 12.59 4.82 2.41
N LEU A 184 11.79 4.39 3.37
CA LEU A 184 10.77 5.18 4.05
C LEU A 184 11.28 5.78 5.37
N SER A 185 12.57 5.62 5.73
CA SER A 185 13.10 6.07 7.02
C SER A 185 12.81 7.54 7.33
N ASP A 186 12.95 8.46 6.36
CA ASP A 186 12.64 9.88 6.55
C ASP A 186 11.14 10.13 6.82
N VAL A 187 10.30 9.32 6.18
CA VAL A 187 8.83 9.39 6.29
C VAL A 187 8.41 8.84 7.64
N TYR A 188 8.98 7.69 8.02
CA TYR A 188 8.80 7.07 9.31
C TYR A 188 9.22 8.00 10.46
N GLU A 189 10.34 8.73 10.32
CA GLU A 189 10.76 9.68 11.36
C GLU A 189 9.75 10.82 11.54
N LYS A 190 9.27 11.42 10.44
CA LYS A 190 8.26 12.48 10.48
C LYS A 190 6.94 11.97 11.07
N PHE A 191 6.46 10.85 10.57
CA PHE A 191 5.23 10.21 11.05
C PHE A 191 5.33 9.82 12.53
N GLY A 192 6.51 9.35 12.97
CA GLY A 192 6.76 9.04 14.38
C GLY A 192 6.58 10.24 15.32
N LYS A 193 6.90 11.46 14.85
CA LYS A 193 6.64 12.70 15.61
C LYS A 193 5.14 13.00 15.69
N GLU A 194 4.42 12.83 14.58
CA GLU A 194 2.97 12.98 14.53
C GLU A 194 2.25 11.99 15.47
N VAL A 195 2.60 10.71 15.41
CA VAL A 195 2.08 9.67 16.31
C VAL A 195 2.35 10.01 17.77
N THR A 196 3.52 10.57 18.09
CA THR A 196 3.84 11.00 19.46
C THR A 196 2.90 12.12 19.91
N PHE A 197 2.63 13.09 19.03
CA PHE A 197 1.70 14.19 19.30
C PHE A 197 0.26 13.68 19.50
N ILE A 198 -0.22 12.79 18.64
CA ILE A 198 -1.56 12.17 18.74
C ILE A 198 -1.70 11.39 20.05
N ASN A 199 -0.71 10.57 20.41
CA ASN A 199 -0.72 9.84 21.67
C ASN A 199 -0.71 10.77 22.89
N ALA A 200 -0.11 11.96 22.79
CA ALA A 200 -0.17 12.96 23.85
C ALA A 200 -1.59 13.55 23.98
N ILE A 201 -2.27 13.84 22.86
CA ILE A 201 -3.68 14.28 22.85
C ILE A 201 -4.55 13.21 23.50
N TYR A 202 -4.42 11.95 23.09
CA TYR A 202 -5.16 10.82 23.64
C TYR A 202 -5.03 10.74 25.16
N ASN A 203 -3.80 10.77 25.68
CA ASN A 203 -3.55 10.69 27.12
C ASN A 203 -4.14 11.88 27.87
N SER A 204 -4.05 13.08 27.31
CA SER A 204 -4.60 14.31 27.90
C SER A 204 -6.13 14.27 27.95
N CYS A 205 -6.78 13.87 26.86
CA CYS A 205 -8.24 13.72 26.78
C CYS A 205 -8.76 12.65 27.74
N ARG A 206 -8.12 11.49 27.77
CA ARG A 206 -8.48 10.39 28.66
C ARG A 206 -8.45 10.83 30.13
N LEU A 207 -7.36 11.47 30.57
CA LEU A 207 -7.21 11.96 31.95
C LEU A 207 -8.27 13.01 32.32
N LEU A 208 -8.55 13.95 31.43
CA LEU A 208 -9.60 14.96 31.66
C LEU A 208 -10.98 14.32 31.78
N ASN A 209 -11.32 13.37 30.91
CA ASN A 209 -12.60 12.67 30.97
C ASN A 209 -12.75 11.77 32.20
N GLU A 210 -11.67 11.12 32.65
CA GLU A 210 -11.64 10.40 33.92
C GLU A 210 -11.86 11.35 35.12
N SER A 211 -11.27 12.54 35.09
CA SER A 211 -11.44 13.54 36.17
C SER A 211 -12.85 14.11 36.27
N LYS A 212 -13.57 14.26 35.14
CA LYS A 212 -14.97 14.73 35.08
C LYS A 212 -15.97 13.71 35.65
N LYS A 213 -15.58 12.43 35.80
CA LYS A 213 -16.44 11.34 36.31
C LYS A 213 -16.43 11.23 37.84
N ILE A 214 -15.62 12.03 38.53
CA ILE A 214 -15.48 12.10 39.99
C ILE A 214 -16.31 13.27 40.53
#